data_AF-A0A3M1DUT7-F1
#
_entry.id   AF-A0A3M1DUT7-F1
#
_cell.length_a   1.000
_cell.length_b   1.000
_cell.length_c   1.000
_cell.angle_alpha   90.00
_cell.angle_beta   90.00
_cell.angle_gamma   90.00
#
_symmetry.space_group_name_H-M   'P 1'
#
loop_
_entity.id
_entity.type
_entity.pdbx_description
1 polymer ?
#
loop_
_entity_poly.entity_id
_entity_poly.type
_entity_poly.pdbx_seq_one_letter_code
_entity_poly.pdbx_strand_id
1 'polypeptide(L)'
;GEVQIVDEFTGRLMPGRRWSDGLHQAIEAKEGVKIESENQTLATITFQNYFRMYEKLAGMTGTADTEAAEFNEIYKLDVVVIPTNRPMIRIDQSDVIYKTEKEKFAAVIEDIVARHDKGQPVLVGTISIENSERLSELLKKRGIPHNVLNAKHHEKEAFIVAQAGRKGAVTIATNMAGRGTDIVLGGNPEMLARQQAQGAEDFEAAYQQALEHYKPICAREKEEVLAAGGLYILGTERHESRRIDNQLRGRSGRQGDPGESRFYLSLEDNLLRIFGSQRVAFVMDKLKIPEGEPIEHPMISRAIENAQKKVEAHNFDIRKHLIEYDDVMNRQREVIYQQRREVLAGENIRETIESIIEEMIGDMVATFCPEKTQPEEWNWPSLLEDCFNQFFFRPVLPEPEPSLTREQLEQTLFEQVQKRLDARAEEMTPEVFEHLMKVLLLQAIDTKWKDHLLSIDYLKEGIGLRGYGQKDPKEEYKREAYQLFMDMMGRIRQEVVQMIFRVQLMREEEVERIEQEERKQRLELARTGGPAQRQQPKVNPEKI
;
A
#
# COMPACT_ATOMS: atom_id res chain seq x y z
N GLY A 1 -16.04 -15.02 -17.26
CA GLY A 1 -14.86 -14.15 -17.32
C GLY A 1 -14.50 -13.72 -15.93
N GLU A 2 -13.35 -13.07 -15.74
CA GLU A 2 -12.94 -12.43 -14.48
C GLU A 2 -12.42 -11.03 -14.85
N VAL A 3 -12.73 -10.03 -14.03
CA VAL A 3 -12.23 -8.66 -14.23
C VAL A 3 -10.82 -8.55 -13.64
N GLN A 4 -9.83 -8.21 -14.46
CA GLN A 4 -8.45 -8.02 -14.00
C GLN A 4 -7.99 -6.58 -14.23
N ILE A 5 -7.46 -5.96 -13.18
CA ILE A 5 -6.93 -4.60 -13.24
C ILE A 5 -5.56 -4.62 -13.93
N VAL A 6 -5.34 -3.70 -14.85
CA VAL A 6 -4.05 -3.48 -15.51
C VAL A 6 -3.46 -2.18 -14.96
N ASP A 7 -2.23 -2.24 -14.46
CA ASP A 7 -1.48 -1.06 -14.03
C ASP A 7 -1.12 -0.20 -15.24
N GLU A 8 -1.51 1.08 -15.22
CA GLU A 8 -1.27 2.03 -16.30
C GLU A 8 0.22 2.29 -16.55
N PHE A 9 1.06 2.25 -15.50
CA PHE A 9 2.48 2.58 -15.59
C PHE A 9 3.33 1.39 -16.04
N THR A 10 2.99 0.18 -15.61
CA THR A 10 3.78 -1.03 -15.88
C THR A 10 3.14 -1.96 -16.91
N GLY A 11 1.87 -1.75 -17.23
CA GLY A 11 1.09 -2.63 -18.10
C GLY A 11 0.97 -4.06 -17.55
N ARG A 12 1.19 -4.26 -16.24
CA ARG A 12 1.11 -5.56 -15.57
C ARG A 12 -0.33 -5.81 -15.16
N LEU A 13 -0.80 -7.04 -15.38
CA LEU A 13 -2.00 -7.54 -14.72
C LEU A 13 -1.73 -7.58 -13.21
N MET A 14 -2.69 -7.10 -12.42
CA MET A 14 -2.62 -7.11 -10.97
C MET A 14 -3.57 -8.19 -10.41
N PRO A 15 -3.20 -9.48 -10.50
CA PRO A 15 -4.06 -10.57 -10.06
C PRO A 15 -4.34 -10.44 -8.56
N GLY A 16 -5.59 -10.68 -8.17
CA GLY A 16 -6.06 -10.55 -6.80
C GLY A 16 -6.33 -9.11 -6.33
N ARG A 17 -6.02 -8.08 -7.14
CA ARG A 17 -6.44 -6.71 -6.83
C ARG A 17 -7.84 -6.45 -7.36
N ARG A 18 -8.71 -5.93 -6.49
CA ARG A 18 -10.06 -5.47 -6.80
C ARG A 18 -10.16 -3.99 -6.43
N TRP A 19 -11.02 -3.25 -7.12
CA TRP A 19 -11.39 -1.90 -6.68
C TRP A 19 -12.29 -2.02 -5.45
N SER A 20 -12.10 -1.16 -4.46
CA SER A 20 -12.88 -1.15 -3.22
C SER A 20 -14.28 -0.55 -3.44
N ASP A 21 -15.07 -0.51 -2.37
CA ASP A 21 -16.29 0.31 -2.23
C ASP A 21 -17.40 -0.11 -3.21
N GLY A 22 -17.49 -1.42 -3.46
CA GLY A 22 -18.41 -1.98 -4.45
C GLY A 22 -18.10 -1.63 -5.92
N LEU A 23 -17.05 -0.85 -6.23
CA LEU A 23 -16.74 -0.43 -7.60
C LEU A 23 -16.38 -1.63 -8.48
N HIS A 24 -15.62 -2.58 -7.94
CA HIS A 24 -15.29 -3.78 -8.69
C HIS A 24 -16.52 -4.64 -8.98
N GLN A 25 -17.43 -4.75 -8.00
CA GLN A 25 -18.71 -5.43 -8.16
C GLN A 25 -19.61 -4.71 -9.18
N ALA A 26 -19.58 -3.38 -9.22
CA ALA A 26 -20.29 -2.59 -10.23
C ALA A 26 -19.72 -2.82 -11.64
N ILE A 27 -18.41 -2.94 -11.79
CA ILE A 27 -17.76 -3.27 -13.06
C ILE A 27 -18.05 -4.74 -13.45
N GLU A 28 -17.98 -5.68 -12.52
CA GLU A 28 -18.40 -7.07 -12.74
C GLU A 28 -19.85 -7.13 -13.23
N ALA A 29 -20.76 -6.38 -12.61
CA ALA A 29 -22.15 -6.27 -13.02
C ALA A 29 -22.30 -5.65 -14.42
N LYS A 30 -21.56 -4.57 -14.71
CA LYS A 30 -21.56 -3.91 -16.03
C LYS A 30 -21.10 -4.83 -17.14
N GLU A 31 -20.05 -5.62 -16.91
CA GLU A 31 -19.46 -6.54 -17.89
C GLU A 31 -20.14 -7.93 -17.88
N GLY A 32 -21.21 -8.11 -17.09
CA GLY A 32 -21.99 -9.35 -17.03
C GLY A 32 -21.24 -10.55 -16.43
N VAL A 33 -20.27 -10.28 -15.55
CA VAL A 33 -19.44 -11.28 -14.86
C VAL A 33 -20.07 -11.65 -13.51
N LYS A 34 -19.73 -12.84 -12.97
CA LYS A 34 -20.18 -13.28 -11.64
C LYS A 34 -19.67 -12.29 -10.58
N ILE A 35 -20.59 -11.75 -9.79
CA ILE A 35 -20.29 -10.82 -8.71
C ILE A 35 -19.79 -11.62 -7.51
N GLU A 36 -18.56 -11.36 -7.07
CA GLU A 36 -17.98 -11.94 -5.86
C GLU A 36 -18.20 -11.02 -4.64
N SER A 37 -18.12 -11.61 -3.44
CA SER A 37 -18.26 -10.87 -2.17
C SER A 37 -17.25 -9.72 -2.03
N GLU A 38 -17.60 -8.73 -1.24
CA GLU A 38 -16.72 -7.57 -1.00
C GLU A 38 -15.43 -7.99 -0.27
N ASN A 39 -14.32 -7.38 -0.67
CA ASN A 39 -13.05 -7.57 0.02
C ASN A 39 -13.06 -6.75 1.31
N GLN A 40 -12.76 -7.38 2.44
CA GLN A 40 -12.63 -6.70 3.72
C GLN A 40 -11.15 -6.48 4.06
N THR A 41 -10.83 -5.30 4.60
CA THR A 41 -9.51 -5.00 5.13
C THR A 41 -9.24 -5.84 6.39
N LEU A 42 -8.24 -6.73 6.33
CA LEU A 42 -7.79 -7.52 7.49
C LEU A 42 -6.64 -6.85 8.25
N ALA A 43 -5.76 -6.17 7.51
CA ALA A 43 -4.64 -5.41 8.04
C ALA A 43 -4.12 -4.44 6.97
N THR A 44 -3.83 -3.20 7.37
CA THR A 44 -3.29 -2.16 6.48
C THR A 44 -2.29 -1.32 7.23
N ILE A 45 -1.07 -1.16 6.77
CA ILE A 45 -0.08 -0.24 7.34
C ILE A 45 0.51 0.63 6.24
N THR A 46 0.72 1.92 6.49
CA THR A 46 1.42 2.79 5.56
C THR A 46 2.93 2.52 5.60
N PHE A 47 3.63 2.77 4.50
CA PHE A 47 5.10 2.65 4.51
C PHE A 47 5.74 3.57 5.56
N GLN A 48 5.17 4.75 5.76
CA GLN A 48 5.62 5.73 6.74
C GLN A 48 5.59 5.15 8.14
N ASN A 49 4.44 4.65 8.59
CA ASN A 49 4.33 4.06 9.93
C ASN A 49 5.07 2.73 10.04
N TYR A 50 5.12 1.93 8.98
CA TYR A 50 5.93 0.71 8.95
C TYR A 50 7.42 0.97 9.19
N PHE A 51 8.03 1.93 8.48
CA PHE A 51 9.45 2.24 8.67
C PHE A 51 9.73 2.94 10.01
N ARG A 52 8.75 3.67 10.58
CA ARG A 52 8.87 4.26 11.93
C ARG A 52 8.96 3.23 13.05
N MET A 53 8.56 1.97 12.80
CA MET A 53 8.69 0.88 13.78
C MET A 53 10.14 0.41 13.98
N TYR A 54 11.05 0.74 13.06
CA TYR A 54 12.44 0.32 13.17
C TYR A 54 13.18 1.19 14.18
N GLU A 55 13.88 0.56 15.13
CA GLU A 55 14.70 1.26 16.12
C GLU A 55 15.77 2.15 15.47
N LYS A 56 16.32 1.71 14.34
CA LYS A 56 17.30 2.44 13.55
C LYS A 56 16.90 2.41 12.08
N LEU A 57 16.68 3.59 11.52
CA LEU A 57 16.35 3.79 10.12
C LEU A 57 17.45 4.60 9.42
N ALA A 58 17.87 4.15 8.24
CA ALA A 58 18.80 4.85 7.37
C ALA A 58 18.45 4.55 5.91
N GLY A 59 18.84 5.44 5.00
CA GLY A 59 18.58 5.29 3.57
C GLY A 59 19.67 5.91 2.73
N MET A 60 19.77 5.48 1.47
CA MET A 60 20.70 6.02 0.48
C MET A 60 19.99 6.29 -0.83
N THR A 61 20.27 7.44 -1.44
CA THR A 61 19.77 7.81 -2.76
C THR A 61 20.59 8.97 -3.31
N GLY A 62 20.68 9.09 -4.63
CA GLY A 62 21.38 10.20 -5.29
C GLY A 62 20.60 11.52 -5.30
N THR A 63 19.35 11.54 -4.83
CA THR A 63 18.44 12.69 -5.00
C THR A 63 17.56 12.93 -3.76
N ALA A 64 18.11 12.81 -2.55
CA ALA A 64 17.35 13.05 -1.30
C ALA A 64 17.25 14.53 -0.91
N ASP A 65 18.18 15.36 -1.37
CA ASP A 65 18.37 16.73 -0.87
C ASP A 65 17.11 17.60 -0.99
N THR A 66 16.35 17.46 -2.08
CA THR A 66 15.10 18.21 -2.29
C THR A 66 14.00 17.84 -1.30
N GLU A 67 14.02 16.61 -0.78
CA GLU A 67 13.00 16.07 0.13
C GLU A 67 13.48 16.06 1.58
N ALA A 68 14.59 16.75 1.91
CA ALA A 68 15.18 16.72 3.24
C ALA A 68 14.21 17.15 4.34
N ALA A 69 13.37 18.15 4.07
CA ALA A 69 12.32 18.59 4.99
C ALA A 69 11.28 17.49 5.24
N GLU A 70 10.85 16.78 4.19
CA GLU A 70 9.89 15.66 4.30
C GLU A 70 10.49 14.51 5.12
N PHE A 71 11.75 14.13 4.84
CA PHE A 71 12.46 13.09 5.58
C PHE A 71 12.59 13.42 7.07
N ASN A 72 12.87 14.67 7.41
CA ASN A 72 12.96 15.11 8.79
C ASN A 72 11.58 15.17 9.47
N GLU A 73 10.55 15.69 8.79
CA GLU A 73 9.19 15.80 9.35
C GLU A 73 8.61 14.41 9.68
N ILE A 74 8.69 13.47 8.74
CA ILE A 74 8.04 12.16 8.82
C ILE A 74 8.89 11.12 9.56
N TYR A 75 10.18 11.02 9.23
CA TYR A 75 11.05 9.95 9.71
C TYR A 75 12.13 10.41 10.69
N LYS A 76 12.23 11.73 10.96
CA LYS A 76 13.32 12.32 11.76
C LYS A 76 14.70 11.97 11.19
N LEU A 77 14.80 11.89 9.86
CA LEU A 77 16.04 11.60 9.15
C LEU A 77 16.65 12.88 8.60
N ASP A 78 17.93 13.09 8.90
CA ASP A 78 18.73 14.13 8.28
C ASP A 78 19.30 13.66 6.93
N VAL A 79 19.38 14.57 5.97
CA VAL A 79 19.96 14.32 4.66
C VAL A 79 21.36 14.92 4.60
N VAL A 80 22.36 14.08 4.34
CA VAL A 80 23.76 14.51 4.17
C VAL A 80 24.18 14.29 2.73
N VAL A 81 24.58 15.38 2.06
CA VAL A 81 25.09 15.32 0.69
C VAL A 81 26.56 14.88 0.72
N ILE A 82 26.82 13.63 0.34
CA ILE A 82 28.18 13.09 0.23
C ILE A 82 28.84 13.57 -1.06
N PRO A 83 30.05 14.15 -1.02
CA PRO A 83 30.79 14.55 -2.22
C PRO A 83 31.01 13.37 -3.17
N THR A 84 30.98 13.65 -4.47
CA THR A 84 31.27 12.62 -5.48
C THR A 84 32.75 12.24 -5.48
N ASN A 85 33.04 10.97 -5.80
CA ASN A 85 34.43 10.47 -5.89
C ASN A 85 35.27 11.23 -6.94
N ARG A 86 34.63 11.67 -8.02
CA ARG A 86 35.25 12.45 -9.10
C ARG A 86 34.39 13.68 -9.43
N PRO A 87 34.98 14.76 -9.95
CA PRO A 87 34.23 15.93 -10.39
C PRO A 87 33.18 15.57 -11.43
N MET A 88 31.97 16.10 -11.28
CA MET A 88 30.87 15.89 -12.22
C MET A 88 31.01 16.88 -13.38
N ILE A 89 31.16 16.36 -14.61
CA ILE A 89 31.40 17.16 -15.83
C ILE A 89 30.28 17.01 -16.89
N ARG A 90 29.16 16.37 -16.54
CA ARG A 90 28.02 16.20 -17.44
C ARG A 90 27.45 17.55 -17.83
N ILE A 91 27.15 17.72 -19.11
CA ILE A 91 26.51 18.92 -19.64
C ILE A 91 25.00 18.72 -19.63
N ASP A 92 24.31 19.43 -18.74
CA ASP A 92 22.85 19.46 -18.70
C ASP A 92 22.33 20.62 -19.57
N GLN A 93 21.85 20.30 -20.77
CA GLN A 93 21.34 21.26 -21.74
C GLN A 93 19.98 21.82 -21.32
N SER A 94 19.66 23.02 -21.80
CA SER A 94 18.32 23.61 -21.66
C SER A 94 17.26 22.74 -22.33
N ASP A 95 16.04 22.83 -21.80
CA ASP A 95 14.88 22.16 -22.39
C ASP A 95 14.53 22.76 -23.75
N VAL A 96 14.17 21.90 -24.70
CA VAL A 96 13.68 22.28 -26.02
C VAL A 96 12.17 22.06 -26.07
N ILE A 97 11.40 23.11 -26.39
CA ILE A 97 9.94 23.07 -26.33
C ILE A 97 9.36 23.25 -27.72
N TYR A 98 8.39 22.40 -28.07
CA TYR A 98 7.66 22.42 -29.33
C TYR A 98 6.18 22.71 -29.12
N LYS A 99 5.53 23.21 -30.18
CA LYS A 99 4.10 23.52 -30.12
C LYS A 99 3.26 22.24 -30.05
N THR A 100 3.58 21.24 -30.86
CA THR A 100 2.83 19.98 -30.97
C THR A 100 3.71 18.79 -30.61
N GLU A 101 3.09 17.69 -30.18
CA GLU A 101 3.82 16.44 -29.92
C GLU A 101 4.48 15.91 -31.19
N LYS A 102 3.85 16.11 -32.34
CA LYS A 102 4.36 15.63 -33.64
C LYS A 102 5.71 16.26 -33.97
N GLU A 103 5.84 17.58 -33.77
CA GLU A 103 7.10 18.31 -33.95
C GLU A 103 8.15 17.84 -32.94
N LYS A 104 7.77 17.69 -31.66
CA LYS A 104 8.63 17.15 -30.61
C LYS A 104 9.23 15.80 -31.01
N PHE A 105 8.40 14.82 -31.39
CA PHE A 105 8.87 13.49 -31.76
C PHE A 105 9.72 13.50 -33.04
N ALA A 106 9.43 14.37 -34.01
CA ALA A 106 10.28 14.52 -35.18
C ALA A 106 11.70 14.98 -34.80
N ALA A 107 11.81 16.01 -33.95
CA ALA A 107 13.08 16.52 -33.48
C ALA A 107 13.85 15.52 -32.59
N VAL A 108 13.14 14.78 -31.74
CA VAL A 108 13.73 13.71 -30.92
C VAL A 108 14.36 12.64 -31.81
N ILE A 109 13.66 12.22 -32.87
CA ILE A 109 14.19 11.22 -33.80
C ILE A 109 15.42 11.74 -34.55
N GLU A 110 15.39 13.00 -35.02
CA GLU A 110 16.54 13.59 -35.71
C GLU A 110 17.79 13.68 -34.83
N ASP A 111 17.62 14.05 -33.55
CA ASP A 111 18.73 14.06 -32.59
C ASP A 111 19.26 12.64 -32.31
N ILE A 112 18.37 11.66 -32.09
CA ILE A 112 18.78 10.26 -31.88
C ILE A 112 19.58 9.74 -33.10
N VAL A 113 19.12 10.01 -34.32
CA VAL A 113 19.82 9.60 -35.56
C VAL A 113 21.20 10.25 -35.62
N ALA A 114 21.28 11.57 -35.43
CA ALA A 114 22.56 12.29 -35.49
C ALA A 114 23.57 11.80 -34.44
N ARG A 115 23.11 11.38 -33.26
CA ARG A 115 23.93 10.84 -32.16
C ARG A 115 24.35 9.39 -32.44
N HIS A 116 23.42 8.57 -32.94
CA HIS A 116 23.65 7.20 -33.34
C HIS A 116 24.69 7.11 -34.46
N ASP A 117 24.59 7.95 -35.48
CA ASP A 117 25.54 8.01 -36.61
C ASP A 117 26.95 8.39 -36.17
N LYS A 118 27.08 9.21 -35.11
CA LYS A 118 28.37 9.53 -34.45
C LYS A 118 28.87 8.41 -33.54
N GLY A 119 28.07 7.38 -33.30
CA GLY A 119 28.37 6.27 -32.39
C GLY A 119 28.13 6.58 -30.90
N GLN A 120 27.49 7.70 -30.57
CA GLN A 120 27.19 8.06 -29.19
C GLN A 120 26.00 7.23 -28.66
N PRO A 121 26.12 6.54 -27.50
CA PRO A 121 24.99 5.83 -26.92
C PRO A 121 23.92 6.78 -26.41
N VAL A 122 22.65 6.42 -26.61
CA VAL A 122 21.49 7.24 -26.25
C VAL A 122 20.53 6.43 -25.37
N LEU A 123 20.20 6.99 -24.20
CA LEU A 123 19.10 6.52 -23.36
C LEU A 123 17.94 7.52 -23.44
N VAL A 124 16.80 7.06 -23.94
CA VAL A 124 15.57 7.85 -24.05
C VAL A 124 14.62 7.49 -22.92
N GLY A 125 14.24 8.47 -22.10
CA GLY A 125 13.22 8.31 -21.06
C GLY A 125 11.86 8.82 -21.52
N THR A 126 10.84 7.96 -21.49
CA THR A 126 9.43 8.34 -21.71
C THR A 126 8.62 8.12 -20.44
N ILE A 127 7.45 8.75 -20.28
CA ILE A 127 6.62 8.56 -19.07
C ILE A 127 5.62 7.41 -19.18
N SER A 128 5.21 7.04 -20.40
CA SER A 128 4.20 6.01 -20.67
C SER A 128 4.70 4.96 -21.66
N ILE A 129 4.13 3.76 -21.58
CA ILE A 129 4.42 2.64 -22.50
C ILE A 129 3.98 3.00 -23.92
N GLU A 130 2.83 3.66 -24.06
CA GLU A 130 2.33 4.14 -25.35
C GLU A 130 3.36 5.04 -26.06
N ASN A 131 3.97 5.98 -25.34
CA ASN A 131 4.99 6.86 -25.89
C ASN A 131 6.29 6.11 -26.20
N SER A 132 6.65 5.07 -25.42
CA SER A 132 7.78 4.19 -25.75
C SER A 132 7.55 3.42 -27.04
N GLU A 133 6.37 2.82 -27.22
CA GLU A 133 6.02 2.04 -28.42
C GLU A 133 5.91 2.94 -29.65
N ARG A 134 5.28 4.11 -29.53
CA ARG A 134 5.22 5.12 -30.60
C ARG A 134 6.61 5.55 -31.05
N LEU A 135 7.54 5.80 -30.12
CA LEU A 135 8.92 6.15 -30.43
C LEU A 135 9.67 4.98 -31.11
N SER A 136 9.46 3.76 -30.61
CA SER A 136 10.01 2.52 -31.18
C SER A 136 9.59 2.35 -32.64
N GLU A 137 8.31 2.53 -32.98
CA GLU A 137 7.83 2.47 -34.36
C GLU A 137 8.50 3.51 -35.28
N LEU A 138 8.67 4.73 -34.78
CA LEU A 138 9.32 5.81 -35.53
C LEU A 138 10.81 5.52 -35.78
N LEU A 139 11.52 4.95 -34.80
CA LEU A 139 12.92 4.54 -34.95
C LEU A 139 13.06 3.33 -35.90
N LYS A 140 12.13 2.37 -35.87
CA LYS A 140 12.10 1.24 -36.83
C LYS A 140 11.98 1.75 -38.27
N LYS A 141 11.12 2.76 -38.51
CA LYS A 141 10.98 3.39 -39.84
C LYS A 141 12.26 4.06 -40.34
N ARG A 142 13.13 4.51 -39.42
CA ARG A 142 14.45 5.08 -39.74
C ARG A 142 15.58 4.05 -39.78
N GLY A 143 15.30 2.77 -39.50
CA GLY A 143 16.30 1.70 -39.52
C GLY A 143 17.26 1.69 -38.32
N ILE A 144 16.93 2.38 -37.23
CA ILE A 144 17.81 2.47 -36.05
C ILE A 144 17.54 1.28 -35.11
N PRO A 145 18.53 0.41 -34.83
CA PRO A 145 18.38 -0.66 -33.87
C PRO A 145 18.27 -0.10 -32.46
N HIS A 146 17.24 -0.52 -31.71
CA HIS A 146 17.00 -0.05 -30.35
C HIS A 146 16.35 -1.12 -29.50
N ASN A 147 16.43 -0.94 -28.17
CA ASN A 147 15.75 -1.77 -27.19
C ASN A 147 14.69 -0.95 -26.45
N VAL A 148 13.59 -1.59 -26.07
CA VAL A 148 12.51 -0.98 -25.28
C VAL A 148 12.41 -1.67 -23.93
N LEU A 149 12.43 -0.89 -22.85
CA LEU A 149 12.33 -1.37 -21.47
C LEU A 149 11.04 -0.87 -20.84
N ASN A 150 10.10 -1.80 -20.61
CA ASN A 150 8.75 -1.50 -20.11
C ASN A 150 8.54 -1.95 -18.64
N ALA A 151 9.62 -2.18 -17.88
CA ALA A 151 9.58 -2.67 -16.50
C ALA A 151 8.82 -4.00 -16.32
N LYS A 152 8.80 -4.89 -17.32
CA LYS A 152 8.12 -6.20 -17.27
C LYS A 152 9.06 -7.34 -16.88
N HIS A 153 10.31 -7.32 -17.34
CA HIS A 153 11.26 -8.42 -17.14
C HIS A 153 12.59 -7.92 -16.55
N HIS A 154 12.65 -7.81 -15.22
CA HIS A 154 13.77 -7.16 -14.53
C HIS A 154 15.16 -7.73 -14.89
N GLU A 155 15.32 -9.05 -14.98
CA GLU A 155 16.63 -9.67 -15.30
C GLU A 155 17.09 -9.37 -16.73
N LYS A 156 16.19 -9.50 -17.71
CA LYS A 156 16.50 -9.20 -19.12
C LYS A 156 16.76 -7.71 -19.32
N GLU A 157 15.98 -6.86 -18.65
CA GLU A 157 16.14 -5.42 -18.70
C GLU A 157 17.47 -4.98 -18.07
N ALA A 158 17.86 -5.56 -16.93
CA ALA A 158 19.15 -5.30 -16.32
C ALA A 158 20.31 -5.62 -17.28
N PHE A 159 20.23 -6.76 -17.99
CA PHE A 159 21.22 -7.09 -19.02
C PHE A 159 21.28 -6.02 -20.13
N ILE A 160 20.13 -5.62 -20.68
CA ILE A 160 20.07 -4.60 -21.73
C ILE A 160 20.65 -3.26 -21.24
N VAL A 161 20.29 -2.84 -20.02
CA VAL A 161 20.78 -1.58 -19.40
C VAL A 161 22.29 -1.61 -19.21
N ALA A 162 22.84 -2.75 -18.75
CA ALA A 162 24.28 -2.91 -18.59
C ALA A 162 25.05 -2.79 -19.93
N GLN A 163 24.38 -3.04 -21.05
CA GLN A 163 24.95 -2.91 -22.40
C GLN A 163 24.54 -1.60 -23.11
N ALA A 164 23.70 -0.77 -22.51
CA ALA A 164 23.19 0.46 -23.13
C ALA A 164 24.27 1.53 -23.35
N GLY A 165 25.44 1.40 -22.71
CA GLY A 165 26.58 2.31 -22.87
C GLY A 165 27.54 1.93 -24.00
N ARG A 166 27.21 0.94 -24.84
CA ARG A 166 28.02 0.53 -26.00
C ARG A 166 27.87 1.49 -27.17
N LYS A 167 28.85 1.51 -28.07
CA LYS A 167 28.85 2.42 -29.22
C LYS A 167 27.59 2.26 -30.08
N GLY A 168 26.91 3.37 -30.35
CA GLY A 168 25.68 3.42 -31.16
C GLY A 168 24.47 2.75 -30.51
N ALA A 169 24.53 2.31 -29.26
CA ALA A 169 23.38 1.70 -28.60
C ALA A 169 22.27 2.73 -28.35
N VAL A 170 21.04 2.41 -28.74
CA VAL A 170 19.84 3.21 -28.43
C VAL A 170 18.92 2.40 -27.55
N THR A 171 18.57 2.94 -26.39
CA THR A 171 17.69 2.28 -25.41
C THR A 171 16.57 3.22 -25.02
N ILE A 172 15.32 2.76 -25.11
CA ILE A 172 14.12 3.46 -24.68
C ILE A 172 13.71 2.86 -23.34
N ALA A 173 13.58 3.69 -22.31
CA ALA A 173 13.16 3.28 -20.98
C ALA A 173 11.87 4.00 -20.62
N THR A 174 10.81 3.23 -20.36
CA THR A 174 9.58 3.76 -19.80
C THR A 174 9.78 4.04 -18.31
N ASN A 175 9.57 5.29 -17.92
CA ASN A 175 9.63 5.80 -16.55
C ASN A 175 10.96 5.41 -15.86
N MET A 176 10.90 4.52 -14.86
CA MET A 176 12.07 4.04 -14.11
C MET A 176 12.55 2.64 -14.54
N ALA A 177 12.20 2.16 -15.74
CA ALA A 177 12.71 0.88 -16.23
C ALA A 177 14.25 0.85 -16.21
N GLY A 178 14.84 -0.29 -15.85
CA GLY A 178 16.29 -0.41 -15.67
C GLY A 178 16.85 0.26 -14.41
N ARG A 179 16.03 0.58 -13.40
CA ARG A 179 16.50 1.06 -12.09
C ARG A 179 17.29 -0.01 -11.35
N GLY A 180 18.36 0.42 -10.67
CA GLY A 180 19.26 -0.45 -9.91
C GLY A 180 20.40 -1.07 -10.74
N THR A 181 20.37 -0.97 -12.07
CA THR A 181 21.50 -1.41 -12.92
C THR A 181 22.27 -0.24 -13.48
N ASP A 182 23.60 -0.37 -13.45
CA ASP A 182 24.50 0.66 -13.90
C ASP A 182 24.77 0.57 -15.41
N ILE A 183 24.67 1.71 -16.10
CA ILE A 183 25.06 1.83 -17.51
C ILE A 183 26.57 2.08 -17.55
N VAL A 184 27.32 1.08 -18.02
CA VAL A 184 28.77 1.13 -18.14
C VAL A 184 29.13 1.53 -19.59
N LEU A 185 29.92 2.60 -19.75
CA LEU A 185 30.40 3.00 -21.08
C LEU A 185 31.31 1.91 -21.66
N GLY A 186 31.05 1.50 -22.89
CA GLY A 186 31.69 0.34 -23.55
C GLY A 186 31.05 -1.01 -23.23
N GLY A 187 30.01 -1.04 -22.39
CA GLY A 187 29.30 -2.27 -21.99
C GLY A 187 29.93 -2.98 -20.79
N ASN A 188 29.17 -3.88 -20.18
CA ASN A 188 29.64 -4.68 -19.04
C ASN A 188 30.20 -6.03 -19.53
N PRO A 189 31.53 -6.27 -19.45
CA PRO A 189 32.16 -7.50 -19.95
C PRO A 189 31.79 -8.74 -19.13
N GLU A 190 31.57 -8.59 -17.81
CA GLU A 190 31.21 -9.71 -16.94
C GLU A 190 29.82 -10.25 -17.28
N MET A 191 28.86 -9.36 -17.56
CA MET A 191 27.50 -9.74 -17.97
C MET A 191 27.49 -10.41 -19.35
N LEU A 192 28.31 -9.93 -20.30
CA LEU A 192 28.47 -10.56 -21.62
C LEU A 192 29.08 -11.96 -21.50
N ALA A 193 30.17 -12.09 -20.74
CA ALA A 193 30.83 -13.36 -20.49
C ALA A 193 29.89 -14.37 -19.82
N ARG A 194 29.10 -13.92 -18.83
CA ARG A 194 28.11 -14.75 -18.14
C ARG A 194 27.00 -15.23 -19.08
N GLN A 195 26.52 -14.37 -19.97
CA GLN A 195 25.51 -14.75 -20.97
C GLN A 195 26.06 -15.77 -21.96
N GLN A 196 27.31 -15.61 -22.42
CA GLN A 196 27.94 -16.56 -23.34
C GLN A 196 28.21 -17.92 -22.68
N ALA A 197 28.56 -17.94 -21.39
CA ALA A 197 28.83 -19.15 -20.63
C ALA A 197 27.54 -19.89 -20.18
N GLN A 198 26.36 -19.27 -20.27
CA GLN A 198 25.10 -19.92 -19.93
C GLN A 198 24.84 -21.13 -20.82
N GLY A 199 24.68 -22.30 -20.20
CA GLY A 199 24.41 -23.57 -20.90
C GLY A 199 25.66 -24.36 -21.31
N ALA A 200 26.87 -23.91 -20.96
CA ALA A 200 28.09 -24.69 -21.13
C ALA A 200 28.20 -25.83 -20.09
N GLU A 201 28.80 -26.97 -20.48
CA GLU A 201 29.07 -28.09 -19.55
C GLU A 201 30.06 -27.70 -18.45
N ASP A 202 31.08 -26.90 -18.77
CA ASP A 202 31.97 -26.24 -17.81
C ASP A 202 31.76 -24.73 -17.85
N PHE A 203 30.87 -24.24 -16.98
CA PHE A 203 30.53 -22.83 -16.88
C PHE A 203 31.74 -21.96 -16.52
N GLU A 204 32.61 -22.42 -15.61
CA GLU A 204 33.71 -21.59 -15.11
C GLU A 204 34.78 -21.40 -16.19
N ALA A 205 35.16 -22.48 -16.88
CA ALA A 205 36.11 -22.39 -17.98
C ALA A 205 35.56 -21.51 -19.13
N ALA A 206 34.30 -21.70 -19.51
CA ALA A 206 33.66 -20.91 -20.57
C ALA A 206 33.52 -19.43 -20.18
N TYR A 207 33.21 -19.14 -18.90
CA TYR A 207 33.10 -17.79 -18.37
C TYR A 207 34.44 -17.05 -18.41
N GLN A 208 35.52 -17.68 -17.92
CA GLN A 208 36.85 -17.07 -17.93
C GLN A 208 37.32 -16.79 -19.36
N GLN A 209 37.12 -17.74 -20.29
CA GLN A 209 37.47 -17.55 -21.70
C GLN A 209 36.68 -16.39 -22.34
N ALA A 210 35.37 -16.30 -22.08
CA ALA A 210 34.54 -15.22 -22.61
C ALA A 210 34.90 -13.86 -21.97
N LEU A 211 35.28 -13.84 -20.70
CA LEU A 211 35.71 -12.63 -20.00
C LEU A 211 37.02 -12.09 -20.58
N GLU A 212 38.01 -12.96 -20.82
CA GLU A 212 39.26 -12.59 -21.49
C GLU A 212 39.01 -12.05 -22.91
N HIS A 213 37.99 -12.56 -23.60
CA HIS A 213 37.59 -12.08 -24.92
C HIS A 213 36.90 -10.70 -24.89
N TYR A 214 35.91 -10.51 -24.01
CA TYR A 214 35.10 -9.28 -24.00
C TYR A 214 35.75 -8.10 -23.29
N LYS A 215 36.62 -8.34 -22.30
CA LYS A 215 37.31 -7.28 -21.56
C LYS A 215 38.07 -6.29 -22.47
N PRO A 216 38.91 -6.70 -23.43
CA PRO A 216 39.57 -5.77 -24.35
C PRO A 216 38.58 -5.08 -25.32
N ILE A 217 37.51 -5.77 -25.72
CA ILE A 217 36.47 -5.21 -26.62
C ILE A 217 35.75 -4.05 -25.92
N CYS A 218 35.25 -4.28 -24.70
CA CYS A 218 34.55 -3.27 -23.91
C CYS A 218 35.48 -2.10 -23.55
N ALA A 219 36.76 -2.37 -23.28
CA ALA A 219 37.75 -1.32 -23.01
C ALA A 219 37.95 -0.40 -24.23
N ARG A 220 38.10 -0.97 -25.43
CA ARG A 220 38.21 -0.19 -26.67
C ARG A 220 36.93 0.59 -26.98
N GLU A 221 35.76 -0.05 -26.88
CA GLU A 221 34.48 0.63 -27.09
C GLU A 221 34.28 1.76 -26.09
N LYS A 222 34.74 1.60 -24.84
CA LYS A 222 34.68 2.67 -23.83
C LYS A 222 35.44 3.91 -24.30
N GLU A 223 36.65 3.77 -24.82
CA GLU A 223 37.42 4.91 -25.35
C GLU A 223 36.72 5.60 -26.51
N GLU A 224 36.13 4.82 -27.43
CA GLU A 224 35.35 5.35 -28.55
C GLU A 224 34.10 6.12 -28.08
N VAL A 225 33.40 5.60 -27.08
CA VAL A 225 32.22 6.24 -26.48
C VAL A 225 32.59 7.51 -25.72
N LEU A 226 33.69 7.51 -24.98
CA LEU A 226 34.21 8.68 -24.30
C LEU A 226 34.55 9.80 -25.30
N ALA A 227 35.20 9.44 -26.41
CA ALA A 227 35.51 10.38 -27.50
C ALA A 227 34.26 10.89 -28.23
N ALA A 228 33.19 10.08 -28.30
CA ALA A 228 31.89 10.47 -28.85
C ALA A 228 31.06 11.37 -27.91
N GLY A 229 31.57 11.71 -26.72
CA GLY A 229 30.90 12.59 -25.75
C GLY A 229 30.19 11.85 -24.60
N GLY A 230 30.40 10.54 -24.46
CA GLY A 230 29.81 9.72 -23.40
C GLY A 230 28.31 9.44 -23.60
N LEU A 231 27.62 9.01 -22.54
CA LEU A 231 26.20 8.68 -22.62
C LEU A 231 25.33 9.93 -22.77
N TYR A 232 24.46 9.93 -23.77
CA TYR A 232 23.46 10.97 -23.96
C TYR A 232 22.11 10.55 -23.36
N ILE A 233 21.53 11.41 -22.53
CA ILE A 233 20.22 11.22 -21.93
C ILE A 233 19.21 12.14 -22.60
N LEU A 234 18.15 11.56 -23.15
CA LEU A 234 17.06 12.30 -23.77
C LEU A 234 15.77 12.05 -22.99
N GLY A 235 15.18 13.09 -22.40
CA GLY A 235 13.83 13.02 -21.83
C GLY A 235 12.80 13.46 -22.86
N THR A 236 11.74 12.69 -23.07
CA THR A 236 10.67 13.07 -24.03
C THR A 236 9.54 13.90 -23.43
N GLU A 237 9.53 14.00 -22.09
CA GLU A 237 8.58 14.74 -21.25
C GLU A 237 9.24 15.05 -19.89
N ARG A 238 8.64 15.97 -19.13
CA ARG A 238 8.99 16.19 -17.72
C ARG A 238 8.13 15.30 -16.82
N HIS A 239 8.74 14.70 -15.81
CA HIS A 239 7.99 14.00 -14.78
C HIS A 239 7.30 15.00 -13.84
N GLU A 240 6.35 14.50 -13.04
CA GLU A 240 5.67 15.27 -12.00
C GLU A 240 6.63 15.86 -10.96
N SER A 241 7.77 15.20 -10.75
CA SER A 241 8.81 15.65 -9.82
C SER A 241 10.16 15.82 -10.50
N ARG A 242 10.83 16.92 -10.15
CA ARG A 242 12.20 17.23 -10.58
C ARG A 242 13.19 16.16 -10.12
N ARG A 243 12.92 15.50 -8.99
CA ARG A 243 13.73 14.40 -8.47
C ARG A 243 13.85 13.27 -9.48
N ILE A 244 12.74 12.90 -10.14
CA ILE A 244 12.71 11.79 -11.10
C ILE A 244 13.46 12.17 -12.39
N ASP A 245 13.28 13.41 -12.87
CA ASP A 245 14.06 13.93 -14.00
C ASP A 245 15.57 13.89 -13.71
N ASN A 246 15.98 14.28 -12.50
CA ASN A 246 17.39 14.26 -12.10
C ASN A 246 17.93 12.82 -11.97
N GLN A 247 17.09 11.85 -11.62
CA GLN A 247 17.48 10.43 -11.64
C GLN A 247 17.73 9.93 -13.07
N LEU A 248 16.94 10.40 -14.04
CA LEU A 248 17.18 10.11 -15.45
C LEU A 248 18.48 10.75 -15.92
N ARG A 249 18.71 12.05 -15.66
CA ARG A 249 19.98 12.73 -15.96
C ARG A 249 21.19 12.04 -15.32
N GLY A 250 21.03 11.61 -14.06
CA GLY A 250 22.04 10.91 -13.26
C GLY A 250 22.47 9.54 -13.79
N ARG A 251 21.82 9.03 -14.84
CA ARG A 251 22.29 7.83 -15.56
C ARG A 251 23.55 8.11 -16.39
N SER A 252 23.80 9.37 -16.75
CA SER A 252 25.01 9.81 -17.46
C SER A 252 25.97 10.59 -16.55
N GLY A 253 27.24 10.67 -16.96
CA GLY A 253 28.29 11.41 -16.28
C GLY A 253 28.82 10.76 -15.00
N ARG A 254 28.77 9.43 -14.92
CA ARG A 254 29.15 8.67 -13.73
C ARG A 254 30.67 8.63 -13.57
N GLN A 255 31.16 8.67 -12.33
CA GLN A 255 32.60 8.68 -12.03
C GLN A 255 33.40 9.73 -12.86
N GLY A 256 32.77 10.89 -13.12
CA GLY A 256 33.39 11.97 -13.88
C GLY A 256 33.53 11.69 -15.38
N ASP A 257 32.83 10.69 -15.91
CA ASP A 257 32.76 10.47 -17.35
C ASP A 257 32.08 11.67 -18.05
N PRO A 258 32.43 11.97 -19.31
CA PRO A 258 31.67 12.90 -20.14
C PRO A 258 30.25 12.39 -20.35
N GLY A 259 29.34 13.31 -20.58
CA GLY A 259 27.95 12.99 -20.82
C GLY A 259 27.14 14.24 -21.07
N GLU A 260 25.97 14.04 -21.66
CA GLU A 260 25.05 15.12 -21.99
C GLU A 260 23.62 14.71 -21.63
N SER A 261 22.80 15.66 -21.19
CA SER A 261 21.37 15.44 -21.00
C SER A 261 20.55 16.57 -21.60
N ARG A 262 19.39 16.25 -22.18
CA ARG A 262 18.44 17.23 -22.73
C ARG A 262 17.01 16.70 -22.63
N PHE A 263 16.06 17.61 -22.42
CA PHE A 263 14.63 17.29 -22.42
C PHE A 263 13.95 17.96 -23.60
N TYR A 264 13.07 17.21 -24.26
CA TYR A 264 12.24 17.63 -25.37
C TYR A 264 10.80 17.64 -24.88
N LEU A 265 10.11 18.77 -24.99
CA LEU A 265 8.78 18.97 -24.42
C LEU A 265 7.81 19.48 -25.48
N SER A 266 6.53 19.23 -25.27
CA SER A 266 5.44 19.80 -26.04
C SER A 266 4.41 20.47 -25.14
N LEU A 267 3.77 21.53 -25.61
CA LEU A 267 2.62 22.11 -24.92
C LEU A 267 1.46 21.13 -24.72
N GLU A 268 1.38 20.11 -25.56
CA GLU A 268 0.36 19.07 -25.52
C GLU A 268 0.66 18.01 -24.44
N ASP A 269 1.88 17.99 -23.88
CA ASP A 269 2.28 17.06 -22.82
C ASP A 269 1.43 17.25 -21.56
N ASN A 270 1.18 16.17 -20.83
CA ASN A 270 0.26 16.16 -19.69
C ASN A 270 0.56 17.24 -18.64
N LEU A 271 1.83 17.41 -18.25
CA LEU A 271 2.24 18.40 -17.25
C LEU A 271 1.91 19.84 -17.71
N LEU A 272 2.19 20.15 -18.99
CA LEU A 272 1.96 21.47 -19.56
C LEU A 272 0.48 21.73 -19.85
N ARG A 273 -0.28 20.70 -20.21
CA ARG A 273 -1.73 20.79 -20.39
C ARG A 273 -2.45 21.13 -19.09
N ILE A 274 -2.06 20.48 -17.98
CA ILE A 274 -2.72 20.66 -16.67
C ILE A 274 -2.32 21.99 -16.01
N PHE A 275 -1.06 22.42 -16.14
CA PHE A 275 -0.53 23.55 -15.35
C PHE A 275 -0.01 24.75 -16.17
N GLY A 276 0.22 24.59 -17.48
CA GLY A 276 0.89 25.58 -18.33
C GLY A 276 -0.03 26.33 -19.30
N SER A 277 -1.29 25.92 -19.47
CA SER A 277 -2.11 26.29 -20.63
C SER A 277 -2.37 27.79 -20.78
N GLN A 278 -2.78 28.53 -19.74
CA GLN A 278 -3.20 29.91 -19.94
C GLN A 278 -2.05 30.90 -20.20
N ARG A 279 -0.90 30.74 -19.54
CA ARG A 279 0.23 31.69 -19.68
C ARG A 279 1.17 31.34 -20.83
N VAL A 280 1.40 30.05 -21.09
CA VAL A 280 2.30 29.62 -22.15
C VAL A 280 1.63 29.76 -23.52
N ALA A 281 0.34 29.42 -23.65
CA ALA A 281 -0.40 29.63 -24.90
C ALA A 281 -0.48 31.12 -25.29
N PHE A 282 -0.73 32.01 -24.33
CA PHE A 282 -0.77 33.46 -24.57
C PHE A 282 0.56 34.03 -25.11
N VAL A 283 1.68 33.53 -24.59
CA VAL A 283 3.02 33.93 -25.05
C VAL A 283 3.25 33.45 -26.49
N MET A 284 2.74 32.28 -26.86
CA MET A 284 2.91 31.70 -28.19
C MET A 284 2.03 32.34 -29.27
N ASP A 285 0.76 32.64 -28.94
CA ASP A 285 -0.14 33.38 -29.83
C ASP A 285 0.44 34.75 -30.18
N LYS A 286 1.18 35.36 -29.25
CA LYS A 286 1.84 36.65 -29.44
C LYS A 286 3.17 36.56 -30.20
N LEU A 287 3.92 35.46 -30.04
CA LEU A 287 5.24 35.27 -30.65
C LEU A 287 5.20 34.77 -32.10
N LYS A 288 4.04 34.31 -32.63
CA LYS A 288 3.89 33.82 -34.03
C LYS A 288 5.02 32.87 -34.46
N ILE A 289 5.38 31.94 -33.58
CA ILE A 289 6.50 31.02 -33.81
C ILE A 289 6.16 30.09 -34.98
N PRO A 290 7.02 29.99 -36.01
CA PRO A 290 6.83 29.07 -37.13
C PRO A 290 6.73 27.61 -36.67
N GLU A 291 6.01 26.78 -37.43
CA GLU A 291 5.96 25.34 -37.16
C GLU A 291 7.35 24.71 -37.27
N GLY A 292 7.73 23.89 -36.28
CA GLY A 292 8.99 23.16 -36.26
C GLY A 292 10.19 23.91 -35.66
N GLU A 293 10.06 25.18 -35.28
CA GLU A 293 11.14 25.90 -34.60
C GLU A 293 11.15 25.63 -33.08
N PRO A 294 12.32 25.27 -32.50
CA PRO A 294 12.44 25.05 -31.06
C PRO A 294 12.29 26.35 -30.27
N ILE A 295 11.52 26.29 -29.19
CA ILE A 295 11.35 27.43 -28.28
C ILE A 295 12.32 27.26 -27.12
N GLU A 296 13.46 27.94 -27.21
CA GLU A 296 14.43 28.01 -26.12
C GLU A 296 14.32 29.37 -25.42
N HIS A 297 13.55 29.44 -24.34
CA HIS A 297 13.42 30.68 -23.57
C HIS A 297 13.44 30.44 -22.05
N PRO A 298 14.35 31.11 -21.29
CA PRO A 298 14.50 30.91 -19.85
C PRO A 298 13.22 31.10 -19.02
N MET A 299 12.32 31.99 -19.46
CA MET A 299 11.02 32.21 -18.81
C MET A 299 10.13 30.96 -18.83
N ILE A 300 10.19 30.16 -19.91
CA ILE A 300 9.34 28.97 -20.05
C ILE A 300 9.89 27.83 -19.20
N SER A 301 11.22 27.65 -19.18
CA SER A 301 11.87 26.69 -18.27
C SER A 301 11.53 26.98 -16.80
N ARG A 302 11.51 28.26 -16.38
CA ARG A 302 11.05 28.66 -15.03
C ARG A 302 9.56 28.38 -14.81
N ALA A 303 8.72 28.54 -15.81
CA ALA A 303 7.28 28.24 -15.70
C ALA A 303 7.04 26.74 -15.49
N ILE A 304 7.79 25.90 -16.21
CA ILE A 304 7.76 24.43 -16.06
C ILE A 304 8.25 24.02 -14.66
N GLU A 305 9.37 24.60 -14.19
CA GLU A 305 9.87 24.32 -12.84
C GLU A 305 8.84 24.69 -11.76
N ASN A 306 8.14 25.81 -11.92
CA ASN A 306 7.07 26.20 -11.01
C ASN A 306 5.86 25.27 -11.08
N ALA A 307 5.55 24.71 -12.25
CA ALA A 307 4.50 23.70 -12.39
C ALA A 307 4.88 22.41 -11.65
N GLN A 308 6.10 21.90 -11.84
CA GLN A 308 6.60 20.72 -11.11
C GLN A 308 6.56 20.93 -9.60
N LYS A 309 7.01 22.08 -9.09
CA LYS A 309 6.95 22.41 -7.64
C LYS A 309 5.52 22.38 -7.09
N LYS A 310 4.53 22.82 -7.87
CA LYS A 310 3.12 22.76 -7.46
C LYS A 310 2.60 21.32 -7.40
N VAL A 311 2.98 20.49 -8.37
CA VAL A 311 2.61 19.07 -8.36
C VAL A 311 3.28 18.34 -7.20
N GLU A 312 4.55 18.61 -6.93
CA GLU A 312 5.29 18.08 -5.78
C GLU A 312 4.63 18.48 -4.47
N ALA A 313 4.28 19.76 -4.29
CA ALA A 313 3.55 20.23 -3.10
C ALA A 313 2.19 19.54 -2.95
N HIS A 314 1.44 19.38 -4.05
CA HIS A 314 0.16 18.69 -4.03
C HIS A 314 0.30 17.21 -3.63
N ASN A 315 1.29 16.50 -4.19
CA ASN A 315 1.60 15.11 -3.86
C ASN A 315 2.13 14.98 -2.41
N PHE A 316 2.84 15.98 -1.90
CA PHE A 316 3.23 16.06 -0.50
C PHE A 316 2.02 16.22 0.42
N ASP A 317 1.09 17.11 0.10
CA ASP A 317 -0.14 17.31 0.89
C ASP A 317 -1.00 16.04 0.94
N ILE A 318 -1.14 15.33 -0.19
CA ILE A 318 -1.84 14.03 -0.25
C ILE A 318 -1.18 13.02 0.70
N ARG A 319 0.16 12.90 0.65
CA ARG A 319 0.91 11.98 1.53
C ARG A 319 0.77 12.37 2.99
N LYS A 320 0.84 13.66 3.30
CA LYS A 320 0.65 14.19 4.65
C LYS A 320 -0.74 13.83 5.17
N HIS A 321 -1.80 14.08 4.40
CA HIS A 321 -3.15 13.68 4.77
C HIS A 321 -3.23 12.17 5.03
N LEU A 322 -2.71 11.34 4.12
CA LEU A 322 -2.73 9.89 4.27
C LEU A 322 -2.05 9.42 5.58
N ILE A 323 -0.93 10.02 5.96
CA ILE A 323 -0.23 9.73 7.23
C ILE A 323 -1.07 10.18 8.42
N GLU A 324 -1.70 11.36 8.35
CA GLU A 324 -2.50 11.88 9.45
C GLU A 324 -3.72 10.99 9.77
N TYR A 325 -4.39 10.44 8.75
CA TYR A 325 -5.46 9.46 8.94
C TYR A 325 -4.90 8.13 9.46
N ASP A 326 -3.77 7.66 8.93
CA ASP A 326 -3.16 6.41 9.38
C ASP A 326 -2.58 6.50 10.80
N ASP A 327 -2.12 7.66 11.25
CA ASP A 327 -1.61 7.87 12.62
C ASP A 327 -2.69 7.60 13.69
N VAL A 328 -3.95 7.93 13.39
CA VAL A 328 -5.09 7.60 14.26
C VAL A 328 -5.25 6.08 14.36
N MET A 329 -5.24 5.40 13.21
CA MET A 329 -5.33 3.95 13.14
C MET A 329 -4.10 3.25 13.72
N ASN A 330 -2.93 3.85 13.59
CA ASN A 330 -1.69 3.30 14.10
C ASN A 330 -1.71 3.21 15.63
N ARG A 331 -2.21 4.24 16.33
CA ARG A 331 -2.39 4.20 17.79
C ARG A 331 -3.34 3.07 18.23
N GLN A 332 -4.47 2.92 17.54
CA GLN A 332 -5.44 1.86 17.83
C GLN A 332 -4.83 0.47 17.58
N ARG A 333 -4.11 0.34 16.47
CA ARG A 333 -3.40 -0.88 16.08
C ARG A 333 -2.31 -1.25 17.07
N GLU A 334 -1.54 -0.29 17.59
CA GLU A 334 -0.53 -0.53 18.62
C GLU A 334 -1.13 -1.18 19.85
N VAL A 335 -2.26 -0.66 20.34
CA VAL A 335 -3.00 -1.24 21.48
C VAL A 335 -3.47 -2.66 21.17
N ILE A 336 -4.16 -2.87 20.05
CA ILE A 336 -4.68 -4.20 19.69
C ILE A 336 -3.56 -5.20 19.44
N TYR A 337 -2.48 -4.80 18.77
CA TYR A 337 -1.36 -5.70 18.50
C TYR A 337 -0.57 -6.02 19.75
N GLN A 338 -0.50 -5.09 20.71
CA GLN A 338 0.08 -5.35 22.02
C GLN A 338 -0.76 -6.39 22.77
N GLN A 339 -2.07 -6.19 22.89
CA GLN A 339 -2.98 -7.15 23.53
C GLN A 339 -2.92 -8.52 22.86
N ARG A 340 -2.95 -8.59 21.52
CA ARG A 340 -2.81 -9.85 20.78
C ARG A 340 -1.50 -10.57 21.10
N ARG A 341 -0.38 -9.85 21.22
CA ARG A 341 0.91 -10.43 21.58
C ARG A 341 0.92 -10.97 23.01
N GLU A 342 0.38 -10.23 23.97
CA GLU A 342 0.25 -10.65 25.37
C GLU A 342 -0.58 -11.95 25.48
N VAL A 343 -1.73 -11.99 24.80
CA VAL A 343 -2.58 -13.18 24.75
C VAL A 343 -1.88 -14.38 24.10
N LEU A 344 -1.15 -14.14 22.99
CA LEU A 344 -0.39 -15.18 22.30
C LEU A 344 0.79 -15.70 23.13
N ALA A 345 1.47 -14.84 23.89
CA ALA A 345 2.50 -15.23 24.84
C ALA A 345 1.94 -16.09 25.98
N GLY A 346 0.64 -15.94 26.29
CA GLY A 346 -0.02 -16.66 27.38
C GLY A 346 0.28 -16.05 28.75
N GLU A 347 0.63 -14.76 28.80
CA GLU A 347 0.93 -14.06 30.04
C GLU A 347 -0.38 -13.63 30.72
N ASN A 348 -0.57 -14.00 31.99
CA ASN A 348 -1.61 -13.49 32.88
C ASN A 348 -3.04 -13.43 32.29
N ILE A 349 -3.43 -14.46 31.52
CA ILE A 349 -4.75 -14.52 30.86
C ILE A 349 -5.88 -14.43 31.88
N ARG A 350 -5.77 -15.17 32.98
CA ARG A 350 -6.77 -15.16 34.04
C ARG A 350 -6.93 -13.79 34.67
N GLU A 351 -5.83 -13.13 35.03
CA GLU A 351 -5.86 -11.77 35.60
C GLU A 351 -6.49 -10.77 34.63
N THR A 352 -6.21 -10.91 33.33
CA THR A 352 -6.81 -10.07 32.28
C THR A 352 -8.33 -10.26 32.24
N ILE A 353 -8.83 -11.50 32.30
CA ILE A 353 -10.27 -11.78 32.33
C ILE A 353 -10.91 -11.27 33.63
N GLU A 354 -10.26 -11.46 34.78
CA GLU A 354 -10.76 -10.97 36.07
C GLU A 354 -10.87 -9.43 36.07
N SER A 355 -9.88 -8.72 35.54
CA SER A 355 -9.92 -7.26 35.36
C SER A 355 -11.04 -6.82 34.42
N ILE A 356 -11.27 -7.55 33.31
CA ILE A 356 -12.39 -7.29 32.40
C ILE A 356 -13.73 -7.45 33.15
N ILE A 357 -13.88 -8.49 33.97
CA ILE A 357 -15.09 -8.73 34.75
C ILE A 357 -15.33 -7.60 35.76
N GLU A 358 -14.28 -7.15 36.45
CA GLU A 358 -14.35 -6.03 37.41
C GLU A 358 -14.82 -4.75 36.73
N GLU A 359 -14.22 -4.35 35.61
CA GLU A 359 -14.64 -3.19 34.82
C GLU A 359 -16.10 -3.30 34.38
N MET A 360 -16.51 -4.47 33.90
CA MET A 360 -17.88 -4.71 33.44
C MET A 360 -18.90 -4.60 34.57
N ILE A 361 -18.59 -5.10 35.78
CA ILE A 361 -19.45 -4.96 36.95
C ILE A 361 -19.56 -3.48 37.36
N GLY A 362 -18.45 -2.75 37.34
CA GLY A 362 -18.46 -1.30 37.58
C GLY A 362 -19.34 -0.55 36.59
N ASP A 363 -19.24 -0.84 35.29
CA ASP A 363 -20.09 -0.25 34.24
C ASP A 363 -21.58 -0.55 34.46
N MET A 364 -21.91 -1.80 34.86
CA MET A 364 -23.28 -2.21 35.18
C MET A 364 -23.83 -1.46 36.39
N VAL A 365 -23.07 -1.42 37.51
CA VAL A 365 -23.48 -0.72 38.73
C VAL A 365 -23.62 0.78 38.48
N ALA A 366 -22.68 1.40 37.76
CA ALA A 366 -22.79 2.82 37.41
C ALA A 366 -24.05 3.14 36.58
N THR A 367 -24.47 2.21 35.72
CA THR A 367 -25.63 2.38 34.84
C THR A 367 -26.96 2.21 35.59
N PHE A 368 -27.08 1.18 36.43
CA PHE A 368 -28.34 0.81 37.09
C PHE A 368 -28.49 1.34 38.52
N CYS A 369 -27.38 1.77 39.14
CA CYS A 369 -27.29 2.32 40.49
C CYS A 369 -26.62 3.72 40.46
N PRO A 370 -27.30 4.78 39.97
CA PRO A 370 -26.71 6.12 39.90
C PRO A 370 -26.30 6.70 41.27
N GLU A 371 -25.26 7.54 41.32
CA GLU A 371 -24.73 8.07 42.59
C GLU A 371 -25.74 8.86 43.44
N LYS A 372 -26.74 9.45 42.78
CA LYS A 372 -27.68 10.40 43.38
C LYS A 372 -28.98 9.75 43.85
N THR A 373 -29.12 8.43 43.72
CA THR A 373 -30.32 7.69 44.11
C THR A 373 -30.01 6.77 45.29
N GLN A 374 -31.00 6.58 46.16
CA GLN A 374 -30.86 5.69 47.30
C GLN A 374 -30.90 4.23 46.84
N PRO A 375 -30.27 3.28 47.57
CA PRO A 375 -30.27 1.85 47.23
C PRO A 375 -31.67 1.24 46.99
N GLU A 376 -32.68 1.77 47.66
CA GLU A 376 -34.09 1.38 47.52
C GLU A 376 -34.68 1.73 46.14
N GLU A 377 -34.14 2.76 45.47
CA GLU A 377 -34.59 3.27 44.18
C GLU A 377 -33.72 2.77 43.01
N TRP A 378 -32.69 1.95 43.29
CA TRP A 378 -31.87 1.35 42.23
C TRP A 378 -32.66 0.38 41.38
N ASN A 379 -32.29 0.26 40.11
CA ASN A 379 -32.98 -0.63 39.18
C ASN A 379 -32.43 -2.07 39.27
N TRP A 380 -32.73 -2.72 40.41
CA TRP A 380 -32.33 -4.10 40.68
C TRP A 380 -32.80 -5.12 39.64
N PRO A 381 -34.05 -5.05 39.10
CA PRO A 381 -34.49 -5.99 38.08
C PRO A 381 -33.64 -5.94 36.81
N SER A 382 -33.31 -4.74 36.31
CA SER A 382 -32.47 -4.61 35.12
C SER A 382 -31.01 -5.01 35.40
N LEU A 383 -30.47 -4.69 36.58
CA LEU A 383 -29.14 -5.15 36.98
C LEU A 383 -29.05 -6.69 36.97
N LEU A 384 -30.05 -7.38 37.51
CA LEU A 384 -30.12 -8.84 37.50
C LEU A 384 -30.25 -9.42 36.09
N GLU A 385 -31.04 -8.78 35.23
CA GLU A 385 -31.21 -9.20 33.85
C GLU A 385 -29.90 -9.06 33.06
N ASP A 386 -29.19 -7.95 33.24
CA ASP A 386 -27.91 -7.71 32.58
C ASP A 386 -26.82 -8.66 33.09
N CYS A 387 -26.75 -8.88 34.41
CA CYS A 387 -25.88 -9.91 35.00
C CYS A 387 -26.17 -11.30 34.42
N PHE A 388 -27.45 -11.66 34.23
CA PHE A 388 -27.81 -12.94 33.65
C PHE A 388 -27.43 -13.05 32.17
N ASN A 389 -27.65 -12.00 31.38
CA ASN A 389 -27.28 -11.97 29.96
C ASN A 389 -25.77 -12.09 29.76
N GLN A 390 -24.99 -11.54 30.69
CA GLN A 390 -23.54 -11.50 30.62
C GLN A 390 -22.85 -12.73 31.21
N PHE A 391 -23.27 -13.16 32.40
CA PHE A 391 -22.61 -14.23 33.16
C PHE A 391 -23.39 -15.56 33.16
N PHE A 392 -24.58 -15.62 32.54
CA PHE A 392 -25.47 -16.79 32.51
C PHE A 392 -25.89 -17.30 33.90
N PHE A 393 -25.80 -16.46 34.94
CA PHE A 393 -26.34 -16.75 36.25
C PHE A 393 -26.89 -15.48 36.90
N ARG A 394 -27.78 -15.66 37.88
CA ARG A 394 -28.32 -14.55 38.66
C ARG A 394 -27.59 -14.48 39.99
N PRO A 395 -26.82 -13.41 40.28
CA PRO A 395 -26.18 -13.25 41.57
C PRO A 395 -27.24 -13.00 42.65
N VAL A 396 -26.89 -13.39 43.88
CA VAL A 396 -27.67 -13.05 45.07
C VAL A 396 -27.34 -11.61 45.42
N LEU A 397 -28.33 -10.73 45.33
CA LEU A 397 -28.15 -9.32 45.67
C LEU A 397 -28.26 -9.11 47.18
N PRO A 398 -27.49 -8.18 47.75
CA PRO A 398 -27.69 -7.73 49.13
C PRO A 398 -29.07 -7.06 49.29
N GLU A 399 -29.58 -7.01 50.52
CA GLU A 399 -30.79 -6.24 50.81
C GLU A 399 -30.56 -4.74 50.56
N PRO A 400 -31.56 -4.01 50.02
CA PRO A 400 -31.42 -2.59 49.69
C PRO A 400 -31.51 -1.74 50.96
N GLU A 401 -30.47 -1.82 51.81
CA GLU A 401 -30.34 -1.00 53.01
C GLU A 401 -29.74 0.38 52.66
N PRO A 402 -30.12 1.46 53.36
CA PRO A 402 -29.55 2.80 53.16
C PRO A 402 -28.03 2.89 53.39
N SER A 403 -27.46 1.92 54.12
CA SER A 403 -26.04 1.77 54.41
C SER A 403 -25.24 1.17 53.24
N LEU A 404 -25.91 0.55 52.26
CA LEU A 404 -25.27 -0.14 51.16
C LEU A 404 -24.61 0.86 50.21
N THR A 405 -23.30 0.68 50.01
CA THR A 405 -22.52 1.49 49.08
C THR A 405 -22.33 0.77 47.74
N ARG A 406 -22.05 1.53 46.67
CA ARG A 406 -21.76 0.97 45.35
C ARG A 406 -20.53 0.07 45.35
N GLU A 407 -19.47 0.48 46.04
CA GLU A 407 -18.25 -0.32 46.20
C GLU A 407 -18.54 -1.68 46.86
N GLN A 408 -19.40 -1.71 47.88
CA GLN A 408 -19.83 -2.97 48.50
C GLN A 408 -20.65 -3.84 47.55
N LEU A 409 -21.53 -3.25 46.73
CA LEU A 409 -22.28 -3.98 45.72
C LEU A 409 -21.36 -4.55 44.63
N GLU A 410 -20.45 -3.74 44.10
CA GLU A 410 -19.44 -4.13 43.11
C GLU A 410 -18.59 -5.29 43.62
N GLN A 411 -18.06 -5.18 44.84
CA GLN A 411 -17.28 -6.25 45.46
C GLN A 411 -18.11 -7.52 45.66
N THR A 412 -19.35 -7.40 46.14
CA THR A 412 -20.24 -8.55 46.36
C THR A 412 -20.58 -9.28 45.06
N LEU A 413 -20.80 -8.53 43.97
CA LEU A 413 -21.03 -9.10 42.65
C LEU A 413 -19.76 -9.75 42.11
N PHE A 414 -18.61 -9.07 42.22
CA PHE A 414 -17.33 -9.57 41.76
C PHE A 414 -16.95 -10.89 42.42
N GLU A 415 -17.07 -10.99 43.76
CA GLU A 415 -16.80 -12.22 44.49
C GLU A 415 -17.69 -13.40 44.05
N GLN A 416 -18.96 -13.13 43.70
CA GLN A 416 -19.86 -14.16 43.19
C GLN A 416 -19.51 -14.60 41.78
N VAL A 417 -19.16 -13.67 40.90
CA VAL A 417 -18.72 -13.97 39.52
C VAL A 417 -17.38 -14.71 39.54
N GLN A 418 -16.45 -14.34 40.42
CA GLN A 418 -15.18 -15.03 40.60
C GLN A 418 -15.37 -16.47 41.07
N LYS A 419 -16.23 -16.70 42.07
CA LYS A 419 -16.60 -18.07 42.50
C LYS A 419 -17.20 -18.88 41.36
N ARG A 420 -18.02 -18.26 40.50
CA ARG A 420 -18.55 -18.94 39.32
C ARG A 420 -17.46 -19.25 38.30
N LEU A 421 -16.51 -18.35 38.09
CA LEU A 421 -15.36 -18.57 37.21
C LEU A 421 -14.49 -19.74 37.70
N ASP A 422 -14.23 -19.82 39.00
CA ASP A 422 -13.50 -20.92 39.63
C ASP A 422 -14.23 -22.27 39.47
N ALA A 423 -15.54 -22.29 39.72
CA ALA A 423 -16.35 -23.50 39.50
C ALA A 423 -16.28 -23.98 38.04
N ARG A 424 -16.15 -23.05 37.08
CA ARG A 424 -16.01 -23.38 35.65
C ARG A 424 -14.64 -23.96 35.32
N ALA A 425 -13.58 -23.45 35.97
CA ALA A 425 -12.25 -24.05 35.86
C ALA A 425 -12.23 -25.48 36.42
N GLU A 426 -12.96 -25.75 37.50
CA GLU A 426 -13.10 -27.10 38.07
C GLU A 426 -13.90 -28.04 37.15
N GLU A 427 -14.96 -27.56 36.49
CA GLU A 427 -15.76 -28.34 35.52
C GLU A 427 -14.92 -28.86 34.34
N MET A 428 -13.93 -28.09 33.84
CA MET A 428 -13.17 -28.42 32.62
C MET A 428 -11.70 -28.80 32.84
N THR A 429 -11.20 -28.73 34.07
CA THR A 429 -9.79 -28.65 34.48
C THR A 429 -9.14 -27.27 34.22
N PRO A 430 -8.27 -26.78 35.13
CA PRO A 430 -7.67 -25.44 35.02
C PRO A 430 -6.88 -25.21 33.71
N GLU A 431 -6.12 -26.20 33.26
CA GLU A 431 -5.24 -26.10 32.08
C GLU A 431 -6.05 -25.93 30.78
N VAL A 432 -7.12 -26.72 30.63
CA VAL A 432 -8.03 -26.64 29.47
C VAL A 432 -8.81 -25.33 29.51
N PHE A 433 -9.26 -24.90 30.68
CA PHE A 433 -10.00 -23.66 30.84
C PHE A 433 -9.14 -22.43 30.51
N GLU A 434 -7.87 -22.41 30.94
CA GLU A 434 -6.93 -21.35 30.59
C GLU A 434 -6.65 -21.28 29.09
N HIS A 435 -6.44 -22.44 28.45
CA HIS A 435 -6.30 -22.49 26.99
C HIS A 435 -7.56 -22.00 26.27
N LEU A 436 -8.75 -22.38 26.75
CA LEU A 436 -10.03 -21.91 26.21
C LEU A 436 -10.16 -20.39 26.33
N MET A 437 -9.88 -19.81 27.51
CA MET A 437 -9.92 -18.36 27.71
C MET A 437 -9.01 -17.63 26.71
N LYS A 438 -7.80 -18.14 26.50
CA LYS A 438 -6.87 -17.60 25.50
C LYS A 438 -7.44 -17.63 24.09
N VAL A 439 -8.01 -18.76 23.66
CA VAL A 439 -8.59 -18.92 22.32
C VAL A 439 -9.78 -17.98 22.12
N LEU A 440 -10.69 -17.92 23.10
CA LEU A 440 -11.87 -17.06 23.04
C LEU A 440 -11.50 -15.58 23.01
N LEU A 441 -10.55 -15.16 23.86
CA LEU A 441 -10.07 -13.78 23.89
C LEU A 441 -9.44 -13.39 22.56
N LEU A 442 -8.55 -14.23 22.01
CA LEU A 442 -7.92 -13.96 20.72
C LEU A 442 -8.95 -13.90 19.58
N GLN A 443 -9.91 -14.82 19.56
CA GLN A 443 -10.97 -14.85 18.54
C GLN A 443 -11.87 -13.61 18.59
N ALA A 444 -12.26 -13.17 19.79
CA ALA A 444 -13.08 -11.97 19.97
C ALA A 444 -12.32 -10.72 19.50
N ILE A 445 -11.06 -10.56 19.91
CA ILE A 445 -10.21 -9.46 19.45
C ILE A 445 -10.12 -9.45 17.92
N ASP A 446 -9.79 -10.59 17.30
CA ASP A 446 -9.60 -10.69 15.85
C ASP A 446 -10.89 -10.42 15.07
N THR A 447 -12.04 -10.83 15.59
CA THR A 447 -13.33 -10.67 14.92
C THR A 447 -13.79 -9.22 15.00
N LYS A 448 -13.81 -8.63 16.20
CA LYS A 448 -14.23 -7.23 16.39
C LYS A 448 -13.26 -6.25 15.75
N TRP A 449 -11.96 -6.56 15.73
CA TRP A 449 -10.99 -5.73 15.03
C TRP A 449 -11.24 -5.68 13.51
N LYS A 450 -11.59 -6.80 12.87
CA LYS A 450 -11.94 -6.82 11.44
C LYS A 450 -13.20 -6.00 11.16
N ASP A 451 -14.23 -6.13 12.00
CA ASP A 451 -15.46 -5.33 11.88
C ASP A 451 -15.18 -3.83 12.06
N HIS A 452 -14.27 -3.49 12.98
CA HIS A 452 -13.83 -2.12 13.20
C HIS A 452 -13.05 -1.56 12.01
N LEU A 453 -12.13 -2.33 11.42
CA LEU A 453 -11.41 -1.92 10.20
C LEU A 453 -12.38 -1.58 9.06
N LEU A 454 -13.39 -2.43 8.86
CA LEU A 454 -14.44 -2.17 7.88
C LEU A 454 -15.23 -0.89 8.19
N SER A 455 -15.59 -0.68 9.47
CA SER A 455 -16.30 0.52 9.91
C SER A 455 -15.46 1.80 9.69
N ILE A 456 -14.15 1.70 9.89
CA ILE A 456 -13.21 2.79 9.65
C ILE A 456 -13.06 3.11 8.16
N ASP A 457 -13.06 2.10 7.28
CA ASP A 457 -12.95 2.32 5.84
C ASP A 457 -14.18 3.13 5.35
N TYR A 458 -15.40 2.74 5.73
CA TYR A 458 -16.61 3.51 5.43
C TYR A 458 -16.58 4.93 6.04
N LEU A 459 -16.03 5.08 7.24
CA LEU A 459 -15.88 6.41 7.86
C LEU A 459 -14.94 7.30 7.04
N LYS A 460 -13.82 6.77 6.55
CA LYS A 460 -12.85 7.53 5.75
C LYS A 460 -13.45 8.04 4.44
N GLU A 461 -14.28 7.24 3.78
CA GLU A 461 -14.96 7.64 2.54
C GLU A 461 -15.96 8.78 2.78
N GLY A 462 -16.76 8.68 3.86
CA GLY A 462 -17.83 9.64 4.15
C GLY A 462 -17.35 10.94 4.79
N ILE A 463 -16.24 10.94 5.53
CA ILE A 463 -15.86 12.06 6.38
C ILE A 463 -15.52 13.33 5.59
N GLY A 464 -15.06 13.19 4.35
CA GLY A 464 -14.77 14.33 3.47
C GLY A 464 -15.98 15.24 3.26
N LEU A 465 -17.21 14.69 3.31
CA LEU A 465 -18.45 15.45 3.17
C LEU A 465 -18.72 16.39 4.36
N ARG A 466 -18.10 16.17 5.53
CA ARG A 466 -18.22 17.07 6.68
C ARG A 466 -17.62 18.45 6.41
N GLY A 467 -16.68 18.55 5.46
CA GLY A 467 -16.08 19.80 5.02
C GLY A 467 -17.10 20.81 4.48
N TYR A 468 -18.20 20.35 3.89
CA TYR A 468 -19.29 21.23 3.43
C TYR A 468 -19.99 21.96 4.59
N GLY A 469 -19.93 21.42 5.81
CA GLY A 469 -20.47 22.02 7.02
C GLY A 469 -19.50 22.94 7.77
N GLN A 470 -18.39 23.35 7.15
CA GLN A 470 -17.32 24.14 7.78
C GLN A 470 -16.70 23.49 9.03
N LYS A 471 -16.81 22.17 9.14
CA LYS A 471 -16.10 21.38 10.15
C LYS A 471 -14.80 20.83 9.54
N ASP A 472 -13.75 20.73 10.35
CA ASP A 472 -12.53 20.05 9.94
C ASP A 472 -12.76 18.53 9.87
N PRO A 473 -12.71 17.90 8.68
CA PRO A 473 -12.93 16.46 8.53
C PRO A 473 -11.97 15.62 9.36
N LYS A 474 -10.74 16.10 9.60
CA LYS A 474 -9.71 15.36 10.34
C LYS A 474 -10.05 15.23 11.82
N GLU A 475 -10.51 16.32 12.43
CA GLU A 475 -10.87 16.31 13.84
C GLU A 475 -12.17 15.52 14.07
N GLU A 476 -13.13 15.61 13.14
CA GLU A 476 -14.32 14.76 13.18
C GLU A 476 -13.95 13.27 12.98
N TYR A 477 -13.04 12.95 12.05
CA TYR A 477 -12.52 11.58 11.87
C TYR A 477 -11.90 11.04 13.16
N LYS A 478 -11.00 11.79 13.80
CA LYS A 478 -10.37 11.38 15.07
C LYS A 478 -11.40 11.09 16.15
N ARG A 479 -12.39 11.97 16.31
CA ARG A 479 -13.44 11.81 17.33
C ARG A 479 -14.30 10.58 17.07
N GLU A 480 -14.82 10.44 15.84
CA GLU A 480 -15.69 9.32 15.47
C GLU A 480 -14.91 7.98 15.49
N ALA A 481 -13.68 7.95 14.98
CA ALA A 481 -12.82 6.76 15.00
C ALA A 481 -12.46 6.33 16.42
N TYR A 482 -12.23 7.29 17.34
CA TYR A 482 -11.99 6.97 18.75
C TYR A 482 -13.23 6.40 19.43
N GLN A 483 -14.42 6.95 19.16
CA GLN A 483 -15.67 6.43 19.69
C GLN A 483 -15.92 5.00 19.21
N LEU A 484 -15.79 4.74 17.90
CA LEU A 484 -15.90 3.39 17.34
C LEU A 484 -14.91 2.40 17.97
N PHE A 485 -13.69 2.86 18.24
CA PHE A 485 -12.66 2.04 18.89
C PHE A 485 -13.04 1.69 20.34
N MET A 486 -13.55 2.65 21.12
CA MET A 486 -14.00 2.39 22.49
C MET A 486 -15.22 1.47 22.52
N ASP A 487 -16.18 1.66 21.60
CA ASP A 487 -17.32 0.77 21.43
C ASP A 487 -16.88 -0.65 21.07
N MET A 488 -15.89 -0.78 20.18
CA MET A 488 -15.30 -2.07 19.82
C MET A 488 -14.64 -2.74 21.04
N MET A 489 -13.84 -2.00 21.81
CA MET A 489 -13.20 -2.51 23.03
C MET A 489 -14.23 -3.04 24.05
N GLY A 490 -15.31 -2.29 24.26
CA GLY A 490 -16.43 -2.73 25.11
C GLY A 490 -17.09 -4.01 24.59
N ARG A 491 -17.33 -4.10 23.28
CA ARG A 491 -17.89 -5.32 22.65
C ARG A 491 -16.96 -6.52 22.77
N ILE A 492 -15.64 -6.34 22.70
CA ILE A 492 -14.67 -7.42 22.92
C ILE A 492 -14.82 -7.94 24.35
N ARG A 493 -14.80 -7.06 25.35
CA ARG A 493 -14.97 -7.44 26.77
C ARG A 493 -16.26 -8.23 26.99
N GLN A 494 -17.38 -7.70 26.49
CA GLN A 494 -18.69 -8.33 26.59
C GLN A 494 -18.72 -9.72 25.93
N GLU A 495 -18.24 -9.84 24.70
CA GLU A 495 -18.30 -11.09 23.96
C GLU A 495 -17.42 -12.18 24.60
N VAL A 496 -16.23 -11.83 25.07
CA VAL A 496 -15.32 -12.78 25.73
C VAL A 496 -15.93 -13.33 27.01
N VAL A 497 -16.39 -12.47 27.90
CA VAL A 497 -17.04 -12.89 29.15
C VAL A 497 -18.28 -13.73 28.84
N GLN A 498 -19.12 -13.28 27.90
CA GLN A 498 -20.33 -14.01 27.53
C GLN A 498 -19.99 -15.41 27.00
N MET A 499 -18.99 -15.55 26.14
CA MET A 499 -18.54 -16.84 25.63
C MET A 499 -17.98 -17.72 26.76
N ILE A 500 -17.13 -17.19 27.64
CA ILE A 500 -16.55 -17.93 28.77
C ILE A 500 -17.64 -18.52 29.67
N PHE A 501 -18.69 -17.76 30.00
CA PHE A 501 -19.77 -18.25 30.86
C PHE A 501 -20.81 -19.11 30.11
N ARG A 502 -20.95 -18.97 28.79
CA ARG A 502 -21.88 -19.76 27.96
C ARG A 502 -21.37 -21.16 27.62
N VAL A 503 -20.06 -21.34 27.44
CA VAL A 503 -19.49 -22.60 26.89
C VAL A 503 -19.82 -23.80 27.76
N GLN A 504 -20.78 -24.62 27.37
CA GLN A 504 -21.05 -25.87 28.07
C GLN A 504 -20.06 -26.93 27.58
N LEU A 505 -19.40 -27.63 28.52
CA LEU A 505 -18.71 -28.87 28.17
C LEU A 505 -19.75 -29.86 27.69
N MET A 506 -19.66 -30.25 26.42
CA MET A 506 -20.34 -31.46 25.97
C MET A 506 -19.55 -32.64 26.52
N ARG A 507 -20.23 -33.55 27.22
CA ARG A 507 -19.60 -34.81 27.65
C ARG A 507 -19.17 -35.60 26.41
N GLU A 508 -18.13 -36.42 26.49
CA GLU A 508 -17.68 -37.26 25.36
C GLU A 508 -18.85 -38.07 24.75
N GLU A 509 -19.81 -38.53 25.57
CA GLU A 509 -21.03 -39.20 25.12
C GLU A 509 -21.97 -38.33 24.26
N GLU A 510 -22.01 -37.01 24.50
CA GLU A 510 -22.78 -36.04 23.71
C GLU A 510 -22.06 -35.68 22.42
N VAL A 511 -20.72 -35.56 22.45
CA VAL A 511 -19.90 -35.36 21.26
C VAL A 511 -20.03 -36.56 20.32
N GLU A 512 -19.91 -37.78 20.84
CA GLU A 512 -20.13 -39.00 20.05
C GLU A 512 -21.55 -39.09 19.49
N ARG A 513 -22.57 -38.66 20.25
CA ARG A 513 -23.96 -38.60 19.75
C ARG A 513 -24.13 -37.61 18.61
N ILE A 514 -23.58 -36.41 18.74
CA ILE A 514 -23.67 -35.36 17.70
C ILE A 514 -22.86 -35.78 16.47
N GLU A 515 -21.66 -36.33 16.63
CA GLU A 515 -20.90 -36.89 15.51
C GLU A 515 -21.65 -38.04 14.84
N GLN A 516 -22.32 -38.91 15.60
CA GLN A 516 -23.17 -39.97 15.05
C GLN A 516 -24.41 -39.41 14.34
N GLU A 517 -25.01 -38.33 14.84
CA GLU A 517 -26.13 -37.64 14.20
C GLU A 517 -25.71 -36.90 12.94
N GLU A 518 -24.60 -36.17 12.94
CA GLU A 518 -24.01 -35.53 11.77
C GLU A 518 -23.58 -36.55 10.73
N ARG A 519 -23.02 -37.69 11.16
CA ARG A 519 -22.64 -38.80 10.27
C ARG A 519 -23.87 -39.47 9.70
N LYS A 520 -24.95 -39.63 10.47
CA LYS A 520 -26.27 -40.09 9.99
C LYS A 520 -26.88 -39.09 9.00
N GLN A 521 -26.87 -37.78 9.29
CA GLN A 521 -27.35 -36.74 8.39
C GLN A 521 -26.53 -36.69 7.10
N ARG A 522 -25.20 -36.78 7.17
CA ARG A 522 -24.32 -36.91 5.99
C ARG A 522 -24.63 -38.17 5.19
N LEU A 523 -24.87 -39.30 5.86
CA LEU A 523 -25.24 -40.56 5.22
C LEU A 523 -26.66 -40.51 4.63
N GLU A 524 -27.60 -39.78 5.22
CA GLU A 524 -28.94 -39.53 4.69
C GLU A 524 -28.91 -38.58 3.49
N LEU A 525 -28.11 -37.50 3.54
CA LEU A 525 -27.83 -36.64 2.39
C LEU A 525 -27.14 -37.40 1.25
N ALA A 526 -26.24 -38.32 1.57
CA ALA A 526 -25.57 -39.17 0.59
C ALA A 526 -26.49 -40.26 0.01
N ARG A 527 -27.43 -40.80 0.80
CA ARG A 527 -28.43 -41.79 0.36
C ARG A 527 -29.57 -41.18 -0.46
N THR A 528 -29.89 -39.90 -0.25
CA THR A 528 -30.95 -39.21 -1.01
C THR A 528 -30.49 -38.59 -2.32
N GLY A 529 -29.18 -38.67 -2.66
CA GLY A 529 -28.68 -38.61 -4.03
C GLY A 529 -29.28 -37.49 -4.91
N GLY A 530 -29.00 -36.23 -4.59
CA GLY A 530 -29.28 -35.07 -5.45
C GLY A 530 -30.08 -33.96 -4.76
N PRO A 531 -30.02 -32.71 -5.26
CA PRO A 531 -30.63 -31.58 -4.60
C PRO A 531 -32.14 -31.78 -4.56
N ALA A 532 -32.72 -31.89 -3.38
CA ALA A 532 -34.14 -31.64 -3.21
C ALA A 532 -34.39 -30.22 -3.75
N GLN A 533 -35.09 -30.12 -4.88
CA GLN A 533 -35.74 -28.89 -5.27
C GLN A 533 -36.44 -28.35 -4.03
N ARG A 534 -36.02 -27.16 -3.55
CA ARG A 534 -36.86 -26.37 -2.66
C ARG A 534 -38.19 -26.22 -3.38
N GLN A 535 -39.20 -26.97 -2.95
CA GLN A 535 -40.57 -26.72 -3.36
C GLN A 535 -40.86 -25.28 -2.95
N GLN A 536 -41.04 -24.41 -3.94
CA GLN A 536 -41.62 -23.10 -3.70
C GLN A 536 -42.95 -23.31 -2.97
N PRO A 537 -43.25 -22.55 -1.90
CA PRO A 537 -44.56 -22.63 -1.28
C PRO A 537 -45.62 -22.31 -2.34
N LYS A 538 -46.49 -23.28 -2.63
CA LYS A 538 -47.67 -23.06 -3.46
C LYS A 538 -48.55 -22.03 -2.77
N VAL A 539 -48.63 -20.84 -3.34
CA VAL A 539 -49.69 -19.88 -3.03
C VAL A 539 -51.01 -20.52 -3.45
N ASN A 540 -51.91 -20.69 -2.49
CA ASN A 540 -53.24 -21.22 -2.74
C ASN A 540 -54.10 -20.12 -3.42
N PRO A 541 -54.61 -20.31 -4.65
CA PRO A 541 -55.40 -19.28 -5.34
C PRO A 541 -56.88 -19.23 -4.91
N GLU A 542 -57.28 -19.97 -3.89
CA GLU A 542 -58.61 -19.85 -3.27
C GLU A 542 -58.50 -19.15 -1.91
N LYS A 543 -58.21 -17.85 -2.00
CA LYS A 543 -58.56 -16.78 -1.05
C LYS A 543 -58.20 -15.47 -1.76
N ILE A 544 -59.06 -15.10 -2.71
CA ILE A 544 -59.24 -13.71 -3.13
C ILE A 544 -60.36 -13.16 -2.27
#